data_AF-A0A661ALJ2-F1
#
_entry.id   AF-A0A661ALJ2-F1
#
_cell.length_a   1.000
_cell.length_b   1.000
_cell.length_c   1.000
_cell.angle_alpha   90.00
_cell.angle_beta   90.00
_cell.angle_gamma   90.00
#
_symmetry.space_group_name_H-M   'P 1'
#
loop_
_entity.id
_entity.type
_entity.pdbx_description
1 polymer ?
#
loop_
_entity_poly.entity_id
_entity_poly.type
_entity_poly.pdbx_seq_one_letter_code
_entity_poly.pdbx_strand_id
1 'polypeptide(L)'
;MEVGMFFLLLLANIHYGTFSIVGLDPETGEIGIAVASRVLDVGYIVPWLDADAGGVATQALSNPYFGPWGLALLKKGYSPDSVLKIILKKDTMPEDRQVGIVDLKGNSISFTGKNCLEWAGHIDDRYVAIQGNILAGEGVVQAMYRAFKGSNAPLPERLLLALEAGEKAGGDRRGKQSAALYVLKKRGGYLGVDDRLVDLKVVDNSEPVKELRREYELWQYAFLAPAYLRLAKEEKEKKDAFIERAHLLMQKALKSKINKPEVFNSLAWEFALMKMYPEETIKAALRAHKLAPDDPNIMDTVAEAYYAAGKPDEAVKWEEKALKLQPENEFFKKQLKKFRKAASGK
;
A
#
# COMPACT_ATOMS: atom_id res chain seq x y z
N MET A 1 57.89 15.13 -23.08
CA MET A 1 56.46 15.42 -23.26
C MET A 1 55.76 14.07 -23.38
N GLU A 2 55.47 13.46 -22.23
CA GLU A 2 54.72 12.21 -22.12
C GLU A 2 54.12 12.23 -20.71
N VAL A 3 52.89 12.74 -20.61
CA VAL A 3 52.11 12.66 -19.39
C VAL A 3 51.26 11.41 -19.55
N GLY A 4 51.77 10.29 -19.04
CA GLY A 4 51.03 9.06 -18.87
C GLY A 4 49.84 9.33 -17.97
N MET A 5 48.66 9.33 -18.57
CA MET A 5 47.40 9.60 -17.92
C MET A 5 47.02 8.39 -17.06
N PHE A 6 47.53 8.39 -15.82
CA PHE A 6 47.04 7.57 -14.72
C PHE A 6 45.59 7.99 -14.40
N PHE A 7 44.63 7.55 -15.22
CA PHE A 7 43.22 7.56 -14.84
C PHE A 7 43.03 6.44 -13.81
N LEU A 8 43.44 6.73 -12.58
CA LEU A 8 43.02 6.00 -11.40
C LEU A 8 41.52 6.27 -11.25
N LEU A 9 40.70 5.49 -11.98
CA LEU A 9 39.28 5.38 -11.73
C LEU A 9 39.14 4.84 -10.31
N LEU A 10 39.06 5.76 -9.36
CA LEU A 10 38.39 5.61 -8.08
C LEU A 10 36.91 5.31 -8.36
N LEU A 11 36.65 4.15 -8.96
CA LEU A 11 35.41 3.44 -8.72
C LEU A 11 35.55 2.97 -7.28
N ALA A 12 35.13 3.82 -6.34
CA ALA A 12 34.61 3.29 -5.10
C ALA A 12 33.64 2.20 -5.54
N ASN A 13 33.96 0.95 -5.22
CA ASN A 13 33.09 -0.19 -5.48
C ASN A 13 31.82 0.00 -4.64
N ILE A 14 30.94 0.89 -5.08
CA ILE A 14 29.62 1.12 -4.51
C ILE A 14 28.79 -0.08 -4.97
N HIS A 15 28.93 -1.18 -4.23
CA HIS A 15 28.09 -2.34 -4.41
C HIS A 15 26.69 -2.01 -3.87
N TYR A 16 25.62 -2.26 -4.63
CA TYR A 16 24.23 -1.94 -4.28
C TYR A 16 23.49 -3.21 -3.82
N GLY A 17 23.47 -3.46 -2.51
CA GLY A 17 22.70 -4.49 -1.81
C GLY A 17 21.24 -4.08 -1.62
N THR A 18 20.30 -5.00 -1.76
CA THR A 18 18.86 -4.69 -1.76
C THR A 18 18.06 -5.94 -1.42
N PHE A 19 16.92 -5.77 -0.75
CA PHE A 19 15.87 -6.80 -0.69
C PHE A 19 14.53 -6.18 -1.08
N SER A 20 13.73 -6.92 -1.86
CA SER A 20 12.43 -6.44 -2.31
C SER A 20 11.44 -7.58 -2.52
N ILE A 21 10.17 -7.20 -2.62
CA ILE A 21 9.04 -8.08 -2.85
C ILE A 21 8.13 -7.46 -3.90
N VAL A 22 7.72 -8.25 -4.89
CA VAL A 22 6.58 -7.99 -5.77
C VAL A 22 5.44 -8.88 -5.30
N GLY A 23 4.24 -8.34 -5.13
CA GLY A 23 3.07 -9.09 -4.67
C GLY A 23 1.79 -8.70 -5.40
N LEU A 24 0.92 -9.69 -5.60
CA LEU A 24 -0.45 -9.53 -6.10
C LEU A 24 -1.46 -9.92 -5.00
N ASP A 25 -2.52 -9.15 -4.85
CA ASP A 25 -3.72 -9.59 -4.11
C ASP A 25 -4.77 -10.12 -5.11
N PRO A 26 -5.07 -11.43 -5.14
CA PRO A 26 -6.02 -11.98 -6.10
C PRO A 26 -7.47 -11.54 -5.85
N GLU A 27 -7.82 -11.11 -4.63
CA GLU A 27 -9.21 -10.72 -4.31
C GLU A 27 -9.53 -9.34 -4.87
N THR A 28 -8.59 -8.39 -4.70
CA THR A 28 -8.77 -7.01 -5.15
C THR A 28 -8.14 -6.77 -6.52
N GLY A 29 -7.18 -7.59 -6.95
CA GLY A 29 -6.37 -7.37 -8.15
C GLY A 29 -5.38 -6.22 -7.99
N GLU A 30 -5.01 -5.87 -6.76
CA GLU A 30 -3.91 -4.95 -6.48
C GLU A 30 -2.57 -5.61 -6.81
N ILE A 31 -1.64 -4.84 -7.36
CA ILE A 31 -0.25 -5.26 -7.60
C ILE A 31 0.68 -4.23 -6.94
N GLY A 32 1.71 -4.69 -6.25
CA GLY A 32 2.62 -3.78 -5.55
C GLY A 32 4.03 -4.30 -5.40
N ILE A 33 4.93 -3.36 -5.09
CA ILE A 33 6.34 -3.61 -4.81
C ILE A 33 6.72 -2.89 -3.52
N ALA A 34 7.46 -3.56 -2.67
CA ALA A 34 8.16 -2.92 -1.56
C ALA A 34 9.64 -3.28 -1.58
N VAL A 35 10.51 -2.31 -1.28
CA VAL A 35 11.97 -2.45 -1.37
C VAL A 35 12.66 -1.68 -0.25
N ALA A 36 13.80 -2.16 0.24
CA ALA A 36 14.69 -1.45 1.15
C ALA A 36 16.18 -1.74 0.86
N SER A 37 17.05 -0.77 1.15
CA SER A 37 18.48 -0.84 0.79
C SER A 37 19.36 0.19 1.52
N ARG A 38 20.68 -0.05 1.61
CA ARG A 38 21.73 0.96 1.88
C ARG A 38 22.13 1.71 0.61
N VAL A 39 21.15 2.30 -0.06
CA VAL A 39 21.29 3.08 -1.30
C VAL A 39 20.38 4.30 -1.17
N LEU A 40 20.78 5.45 -1.71
CA LEU A 40 19.91 6.62 -1.78
C LEU A 40 18.72 6.34 -2.70
N ASP A 41 17.49 6.58 -2.22
CA ASP A 41 16.24 6.43 -2.99
C ASP A 41 16.13 5.13 -3.81
N VAL A 42 16.22 3.96 -3.16
CA VAL A 42 16.10 2.67 -3.88
C VAL A 42 14.76 2.52 -4.62
N GLY A 43 13.73 3.23 -4.16
CA GLY A 43 12.42 3.33 -4.80
C GLY A 43 12.44 4.00 -6.17
N TYR A 44 13.50 4.74 -6.52
CA TYR A 44 13.68 5.29 -7.87
C TYR A 44 14.17 4.24 -8.88
N ILE A 45 14.85 3.18 -8.40
CA ILE A 45 15.61 2.26 -9.26
C ILE A 45 14.85 0.94 -9.48
N VAL A 46 14.39 0.34 -8.37
CA VAL A 46 13.99 -1.08 -8.34
C VAL A 46 12.56 -1.31 -8.82
N PRO A 47 11.55 -0.56 -8.35
CA PRO A 47 10.16 -0.89 -8.63
C PRO A 47 9.68 -0.43 -10.00
N TRP A 48 9.04 -1.34 -10.75
CA TRP A 48 8.32 -1.03 -11.97
C TRP A 48 6.96 -1.70 -11.93
N LEU A 49 5.88 -0.91 -12.07
CA LEU A 49 4.50 -1.38 -11.95
C LEU A 49 3.64 -0.82 -13.09
N ASP A 50 2.70 -1.63 -13.57
CA ASP A 50 1.61 -1.20 -14.48
C ASP A 50 0.33 -1.97 -14.07
N ALA A 51 -0.75 -1.25 -13.79
CA ALA A 51 -2.00 -1.80 -13.26
C ALA A 51 -2.74 -2.72 -14.26
N ASP A 52 -2.36 -2.69 -15.54
CA ASP A 52 -2.88 -3.56 -16.61
C ASP A 52 -1.89 -4.68 -17.00
N ALA A 53 -0.69 -4.75 -16.40
CA ALA A 53 0.34 -5.73 -16.76
C ALA A 53 0.87 -6.56 -15.58
N GLY A 54 1.28 -5.93 -14.48
CA GLY A 54 1.94 -6.59 -13.36
C GLY A 54 3.07 -5.75 -12.73
N GLY A 55 4.02 -6.43 -12.11
CA GLY A 55 5.17 -5.81 -11.45
C GLY A 55 6.50 -6.47 -11.80
N VAL A 56 7.55 -5.65 -11.92
CA VAL A 56 8.94 -6.07 -12.15
C VAL A 56 9.83 -5.33 -11.15
N ALA A 57 10.57 -6.07 -10.33
CA ALA A 57 11.60 -5.53 -9.44
C ALA A 57 12.98 -5.91 -9.96
N THR A 58 13.75 -4.94 -10.49
CA THR A 58 15.10 -5.15 -11.05
C THR A 58 16.17 -4.53 -10.14
N GLN A 59 17.13 -5.35 -9.71
CA GLN A 59 18.20 -4.97 -8.77
C GLN A 59 19.48 -5.77 -9.03
N ALA A 60 20.52 -5.55 -8.22
CA ALA A 60 21.90 -6.06 -8.40
C ALA A 60 22.49 -5.63 -9.75
N LEU A 61 23.48 -4.74 -9.71
CA LEU A 61 24.00 -4.02 -10.89
C LEU A 61 22.85 -3.71 -11.88
N SER A 62 21.80 -3.01 -11.41
CA SER A 62 20.49 -3.03 -12.08
C SER A 62 20.58 -2.66 -13.56
N ASN A 63 19.88 -3.42 -14.42
CA ASN A 63 19.59 -2.96 -15.77
C ASN A 63 18.22 -2.23 -15.77
N PRO A 64 18.19 -0.90 -15.98
CA PRO A 64 16.94 -0.13 -15.95
C PRO A 64 15.98 -0.50 -17.09
N TYR A 65 16.45 -1.13 -18.17
CA TYR A 65 15.59 -1.58 -19.26
C TYR A 65 14.70 -2.78 -18.89
N PHE A 66 15.08 -3.58 -17.88
CA PHE A 66 14.32 -4.77 -17.49
C PHE A 66 12.89 -4.44 -17.04
N GLY A 67 12.71 -3.32 -16.34
CA GLY A 67 11.40 -2.85 -15.90
C GLY A 67 10.46 -2.56 -17.08
N PRO A 68 10.74 -1.54 -17.91
CA PRO A 68 9.90 -1.18 -19.06
C PRO A 68 9.72 -2.32 -20.07
N TRP A 69 10.77 -3.10 -20.37
CA TRP A 69 10.65 -4.22 -21.29
C TRP A 69 9.81 -5.35 -20.71
N GLY A 70 9.98 -5.64 -19.41
CA GLY A 70 9.21 -6.65 -18.71
C GLY A 70 7.73 -6.32 -18.71
N LEU A 71 7.38 -5.11 -18.29
CA LEU A 71 5.99 -4.63 -18.31
C LEU A 71 5.39 -4.62 -19.72
N ALA A 72 6.14 -4.18 -20.73
CA ALA A 72 5.67 -4.19 -22.12
C ALA A 72 5.40 -5.60 -22.66
N LEU A 73 6.17 -6.60 -22.24
CA LEU A 73 5.95 -8.01 -22.61
C LEU A 73 4.78 -8.62 -21.83
N LEU A 74 4.66 -8.34 -20.53
CA LEU A 74 3.50 -8.75 -19.74
C LEU A 74 2.19 -8.21 -20.33
N LYS A 75 2.18 -6.93 -20.74
CA LYS A 75 1.02 -6.29 -21.38
C LYS A 75 0.63 -6.93 -22.72
N LYS A 76 1.58 -7.58 -23.40
CA LYS A 76 1.34 -8.39 -24.62
C LYS A 76 0.89 -9.82 -24.31
N GLY A 77 0.75 -10.19 -23.04
CA GLY A 77 0.27 -11.49 -22.59
C GLY A 77 1.33 -12.57 -22.45
N TYR A 78 2.63 -12.23 -22.54
CA TYR A 78 3.70 -13.19 -22.26
C TYR A 78 3.69 -13.59 -20.78
N SER A 79 3.98 -14.85 -20.49
CA SER A 79 4.15 -15.31 -19.09
C SER A 79 5.42 -14.72 -18.46
N PRO A 80 5.48 -14.57 -17.13
CA PRO A 80 6.70 -14.13 -16.43
C PRO A 80 7.96 -14.92 -16.83
N ASP A 81 7.87 -16.24 -16.99
CA ASP A 81 8.98 -17.09 -17.48
C ASP A 81 9.45 -16.69 -18.89
N SER A 82 8.51 -16.45 -19.80
CA SER A 82 8.85 -16.02 -21.16
C SER A 82 9.46 -14.63 -21.17
N VAL A 83 8.91 -13.72 -20.36
CA VAL A 83 9.44 -12.37 -20.17
C VAL A 83 10.88 -12.43 -19.68
N LEU A 84 11.14 -13.20 -18.61
CA LEU A 84 12.47 -13.36 -18.03
C LEU A 84 13.49 -13.86 -19.07
N LYS A 85 13.15 -14.93 -19.81
CA LYS A 85 14.02 -15.47 -20.87
C LYS A 85 14.35 -14.43 -21.93
N ILE A 86 13.37 -13.62 -22.35
CA ILE A 86 13.56 -12.59 -23.38
C ILE A 86 14.45 -11.45 -22.86
N ILE A 87 14.21 -10.94 -21.65
CA ILE A 87 14.99 -9.81 -21.12
C ILE A 87 16.44 -10.22 -20.80
N LEU A 88 16.67 -11.41 -20.24
CA LEU A 88 18.01 -11.91 -19.95
C LEU A 88 18.81 -12.16 -21.24
N LYS A 89 18.18 -12.70 -22.30
CA LYS A 89 18.84 -12.90 -23.60
C LYS A 89 19.32 -11.59 -24.23
N LYS A 90 18.71 -10.46 -23.90
CA LYS A 90 19.09 -9.13 -24.40
C LYS A 90 20.17 -8.45 -23.55
N ASP A 91 20.44 -8.95 -22.35
CA ASP A 91 21.44 -8.37 -21.46
C ASP A 91 22.82 -8.94 -21.75
N THR A 92 23.85 -8.10 -21.65
CA THR A 92 25.25 -8.50 -21.84
C THR A 92 25.91 -9.03 -20.57
N MET A 93 25.26 -8.84 -19.40
CA MET A 93 25.77 -9.24 -18.09
C MET A 93 24.64 -9.87 -17.23
N PRO A 94 23.86 -10.86 -17.76
CA PRO A 94 22.68 -11.36 -17.07
C PRO A 94 23.02 -11.96 -15.70
N GLU A 95 24.21 -12.54 -15.58
CA GLU A 95 24.70 -13.16 -14.34
C GLU A 95 24.99 -12.17 -13.21
N ASP A 96 25.06 -10.87 -13.50
CA ASP A 96 25.23 -9.80 -12.52
C ASP A 96 23.90 -9.18 -12.09
N ARG A 97 22.76 -9.67 -12.62
CA ARG A 97 21.42 -9.11 -12.40
C ARG A 97 20.61 -9.95 -11.43
N GLN A 98 19.64 -9.30 -10.79
CA GLN A 98 18.60 -9.93 -9.99
C GLN A 98 17.24 -9.32 -10.35
N VAL A 99 16.23 -10.16 -10.61
CA VAL A 99 14.90 -9.69 -11.02
C VAL A 99 13.80 -10.55 -10.45
N GLY A 100 12.70 -9.93 -10.03
CA GLY A 100 11.45 -10.59 -9.67
C GLY A 100 10.30 -10.06 -10.52
N ILE A 101 9.43 -10.94 -11.00
CA ILE A 101 8.32 -10.59 -11.91
C ILE A 101 7.04 -11.26 -11.40
N VAL A 102 5.93 -10.52 -11.34
CA VAL A 102 4.59 -11.04 -11.05
C VAL A 102 3.60 -10.46 -12.07
N ASP A 103 2.80 -11.31 -12.70
CA ASP A 103 1.71 -10.89 -13.59
C ASP A 103 0.36 -10.77 -12.85
N LEU A 104 -0.65 -10.17 -13.50
CA LEU A 104 -1.99 -10.03 -12.93
C LEU A 104 -2.79 -11.35 -12.85
N LYS A 105 -2.27 -12.46 -13.37
CA LYS A 105 -2.85 -13.81 -13.22
C LYS A 105 -2.28 -14.53 -11.99
N GLY A 106 -1.29 -13.92 -11.34
CA GLY A 106 -0.61 -14.48 -10.18
C GLY A 106 0.54 -15.42 -10.51
N ASN A 107 0.95 -15.51 -11.78
CA ASN A 107 2.19 -16.20 -12.12
C ASN A 107 3.36 -15.31 -11.67
N SER A 108 4.41 -15.94 -11.18
CA SER A 108 5.60 -15.27 -10.67
C SER A 108 6.85 -15.97 -11.17
N ILE A 109 7.95 -15.23 -11.26
CA ILE A 109 9.28 -15.83 -11.39
C ILE A 109 10.33 -14.88 -10.81
N SER A 110 11.37 -15.43 -10.20
CA SER A 110 12.56 -14.69 -9.81
C SER A 110 13.82 -15.26 -10.46
N PHE A 111 14.85 -14.43 -10.55
CA PHE A 111 16.16 -14.81 -11.03
C PHE A 111 17.23 -14.09 -10.22
N THR A 112 18.32 -14.80 -9.91
CA THR A 112 19.52 -14.26 -9.29
C THR A 112 20.70 -14.82 -10.05
N GLY A 113 21.40 -13.95 -10.77
CA GLY A 113 22.58 -14.34 -11.52
C GLY A 113 23.71 -14.76 -10.59
N LYS A 114 24.58 -15.67 -11.05
CA LYS A 114 25.61 -16.27 -10.21
C LYS A 114 26.73 -15.31 -9.76
N ASN A 115 26.83 -14.13 -10.38
CA ASN A 115 27.79 -13.09 -10.01
C ASN A 115 27.20 -12.09 -8.99
N CYS A 116 25.92 -12.23 -8.61
CA CYS A 116 25.34 -11.43 -7.55
C CYS A 116 26.09 -11.67 -6.23
N LEU A 117 26.39 -10.58 -5.51
CA LEU A 117 27.21 -10.62 -4.31
C LEU A 117 26.51 -11.31 -3.13
N GLU A 118 27.23 -12.24 -2.51
CA GLU A 118 26.69 -13.06 -1.42
C GLU A 118 26.44 -12.28 -0.12
N TRP A 119 25.39 -12.62 0.64
CA TRP A 119 24.37 -13.62 0.30
C TRP A 119 23.39 -13.06 -0.74
N ALA A 120 23.10 -13.82 -1.79
CA ALA A 120 22.11 -13.47 -2.81
C ALA A 120 21.22 -14.67 -3.14
N GLY A 121 19.92 -14.41 -3.30
CA GLY A 121 18.95 -15.44 -3.61
C GLY A 121 17.53 -14.88 -3.73
N HIS A 122 16.58 -15.78 -3.92
CA HIS A 122 15.18 -15.43 -4.13
C HIS A 122 14.23 -16.57 -3.71
N ILE A 123 12.95 -16.21 -3.57
CA ILE A 123 11.81 -17.12 -3.48
C ILE A 123 10.73 -16.53 -4.40
N ASP A 124 10.18 -17.35 -5.29
CA ASP A 124 8.93 -17.05 -5.96
C ASP A 124 7.91 -18.17 -5.74
N ASP A 125 6.65 -17.76 -5.66
CA ASP A 125 5.49 -18.62 -5.43
C ASP A 125 4.28 -17.86 -5.99
N ARG A 126 3.16 -18.54 -6.21
CA ARG A 126 1.96 -17.92 -6.74
C ARG A 126 1.64 -16.61 -6.00
N TYR A 127 1.47 -15.54 -6.78
CA TYR A 127 1.22 -14.16 -6.36
C TYR A 127 2.41 -13.38 -5.78
N VAL A 128 3.62 -13.93 -5.72
CA VAL A 128 4.74 -13.28 -5.03
C VAL A 128 6.11 -13.62 -5.62
N ALA A 129 6.98 -12.62 -5.71
CA ALA A 129 8.40 -12.77 -6.04
C ALA A 129 9.22 -11.96 -5.04
N ILE A 130 10.17 -12.59 -4.34
CA ILE A 130 11.02 -11.98 -3.32
C ILE A 130 12.46 -12.27 -3.67
N GLN A 131 13.32 -11.26 -3.60
CA GLN A 131 14.74 -11.42 -3.86
C GLN A 131 15.58 -10.58 -2.91
N GLY A 132 16.88 -10.84 -2.90
CA GLY A 132 17.84 -9.92 -2.32
C GLY A 132 19.28 -10.31 -2.57
N ASN A 133 20.18 -9.33 -2.46
CA ASN A 133 21.62 -9.49 -2.62
C ASN A 133 22.37 -8.65 -1.56
N ILE A 134 23.58 -9.08 -1.20
CA ILE A 134 24.35 -8.55 -0.06
C ILE A 134 23.54 -8.63 1.25
N LEU A 135 22.73 -9.69 1.40
CA LEU A 135 21.93 -9.86 2.61
C LEU A 135 22.77 -10.48 3.73
N ALA A 136 22.26 -10.35 4.97
CA ALA A 136 22.80 -11.06 6.12
C ALA A 136 22.75 -12.59 5.96
N GLY A 137 21.79 -13.12 5.18
CA GLY A 137 21.68 -14.54 4.83
C GLY A 137 20.29 -14.90 4.28
N GLU A 138 20.10 -16.18 3.97
CA GLU A 138 18.83 -16.70 3.43
C GLU A 138 17.62 -16.41 4.32
N GLY A 139 17.84 -16.36 5.64
CA GLY A 139 16.81 -16.06 6.63
C GLY A 139 16.03 -14.77 6.35
N VAL A 140 16.63 -13.81 5.64
CA VAL A 140 15.97 -12.55 5.23
C VAL A 140 14.82 -12.83 4.27
N VAL A 141 15.10 -13.46 3.12
CA VAL A 141 14.07 -13.78 2.10
C VAL A 141 13.01 -14.73 2.65
N GLN A 142 13.42 -15.69 3.47
CA GLN A 142 12.51 -16.63 4.14
C GLN A 142 11.57 -15.94 5.14
N ALA A 143 12.06 -14.96 5.89
CA ALA A 143 11.25 -14.18 6.83
C ALA A 143 10.22 -13.30 6.08
N MET A 144 10.66 -12.64 5.00
CA MET A 144 9.77 -11.86 4.12
C MET A 144 8.63 -12.73 3.56
N TYR A 145 8.96 -13.92 3.03
CA TYR A 145 7.99 -14.84 2.46
C TYR A 145 6.94 -15.29 3.49
N ARG A 146 7.39 -15.73 4.67
CA ARG A 146 6.48 -16.15 5.75
C ARG A 146 5.56 -15.01 6.21
N ALA A 147 6.09 -13.80 6.35
CA ALA A 147 5.29 -12.64 6.74
C ALA A 147 4.22 -12.29 5.69
N PHE A 148 4.58 -12.31 4.40
CA PHE A 148 3.64 -12.01 3.31
C PHE A 148 2.53 -13.06 3.16
N LYS A 149 2.87 -14.35 3.28
CA LYS A 149 1.93 -15.48 3.15
C LYS A 149 1.09 -15.70 4.41
N GLY A 150 1.60 -15.32 5.59
CA GLY A 150 0.93 -15.50 6.87
C GLY A 150 -0.09 -14.40 7.22
N SER A 151 -0.31 -13.43 6.33
CA SER A 151 -1.21 -12.30 6.58
C SER A 151 -2.26 -12.18 5.49
N ASN A 152 -3.51 -11.98 5.91
CA ASN A 152 -4.66 -11.66 5.06
C ASN A 152 -5.00 -10.15 5.11
N ALA A 153 -4.07 -9.30 5.53
CA ALA A 153 -4.26 -7.86 5.50
C ALA A 153 -4.27 -7.32 4.05
N PRO A 154 -4.72 -6.07 3.80
CA PRO A 154 -4.57 -5.40 2.52
C PRO A 154 -3.15 -5.54 1.94
N LEU A 155 -3.02 -5.59 0.61
CA LEU A 155 -1.72 -5.81 -0.04
C LEU A 155 -0.62 -4.87 0.46
N PRO A 156 -0.83 -3.55 0.61
CA PRO A 156 0.23 -2.67 1.08
C PRO A 156 0.75 -3.04 2.47
N GLU A 157 -0.13 -3.51 3.38
CA GLU A 157 0.25 -3.97 4.72
C GLU A 157 1.07 -5.25 4.64
N ARG A 158 0.68 -6.21 3.80
CA ARG A 158 1.40 -7.48 3.61
C ARG A 158 2.81 -7.26 3.05
N LEU A 159 2.96 -6.34 2.08
CA LEU A 159 4.25 -5.97 1.52
C LEU A 159 5.16 -5.29 2.57
N LEU A 160 4.59 -4.40 3.38
CA LEU A 160 5.33 -3.72 4.44
C LEU A 160 5.74 -4.66 5.58
N LEU A 161 4.84 -5.57 6.00
CA LEU A 161 5.16 -6.64 6.95
C LEU A 161 6.32 -7.52 6.46
N ALA A 162 6.37 -7.79 5.15
CA ALA A 162 7.49 -8.50 4.54
C ALA A 162 8.80 -7.70 4.70
N LEU A 163 8.83 -6.41 4.35
CA LEU A 163 10.03 -5.59 4.55
C LEU A 163 10.49 -5.53 6.01
N GLU A 164 9.55 -5.37 6.95
CA GLU A 164 9.85 -5.37 8.39
C GLU A 164 10.45 -6.70 8.85
N ALA A 165 9.91 -7.82 8.37
CA ALA A 165 10.45 -9.14 8.66
C ALA A 165 11.84 -9.35 8.06
N GLY A 166 12.07 -8.87 6.83
CA GLY A 166 13.37 -8.89 6.16
C GLY A 166 14.43 -8.07 6.91
N GLU A 167 14.10 -6.83 7.29
CA GLU A 167 14.99 -5.97 8.08
C GLU A 167 15.30 -6.61 9.44
N LYS A 168 14.30 -7.14 10.15
CA LYS A 168 14.49 -7.83 11.44
C LYS A 168 15.38 -9.07 11.32
N ALA A 169 15.34 -9.77 10.18
CA ALA A 169 16.18 -10.92 9.89
C ALA A 169 17.62 -10.55 9.46
N GLY A 170 17.95 -9.25 9.43
CA GLY A 170 19.29 -8.73 9.17
C GLY A 170 19.39 -7.86 7.92
N GLY A 171 18.42 -7.94 7.00
CA GLY A 171 18.34 -7.10 5.81
C GLY A 171 19.63 -7.04 4.99
N ASP A 172 19.93 -5.86 4.48
CA ASP A 172 21.17 -5.51 3.78
C ASP A 172 22.32 -5.38 4.77
N ARG A 173 23.39 -6.18 4.57
CA ARG A 173 24.52 -6.27 5.49
C ARG A 173 25.33 -4.96 5.58
N ARG A 174 25.15 -4.04 4.63
CA ARG A 174 25.81 -2.73 4.62
C ARG A 174 25.09 -1.70 5.51
N GLY A 175 23.87 -2.01 5.98
CA GLY A 175 23.05 -1.13 6.81
C GLY A 175 21.77 -0.70 6.11
N LYS A 176 21.21 0.44 6.54
CA LYS A 176 19.92 0.95 6.08
C LYS A 176 20.07 2.37 5.53
N GLN A 177 19.24 2.75 4.56
CA GLN A 177 19.20 4.13 4.06
C GLN A 177 17.85 4.53 3.47
N SER A 178 17.27 3.71 2.60
CA SER A 178 16.03 4.05 1.91
C SER A 178 15.09 2.85 1.83
N ALA A 179 13.81 3.15 1.66
CA ALA A 179 12.75 2.17 1.46
C ALA A 179 11.60 2.78 0.66
N ALA A 180 10.84 1.95 -0.05
CA ALA A 180 9.64 2.38 -0.77
C ALA A 180 8.56 1.30 -0.74
N LEU A 181 7.31 1.74 -0.83
CA LEU A 181 6.11 0.93 -0.96
C LEU A 181 5.21 1.56 -2.03
N TYR A 182 5.08 0.87 -3.15
CA TYR A 182 4.21 1.27 -4.25
C TYR A 182 3.17 0.18 -4.50
N VAL A 183 1.91 0.59 -4.60
CA VAL A 183 0.81 -0.33 -4.94
C VAL A 183 -0.07 0.34 -5.98
N LEU A 184 -0.32 -0.37 -7.06
CA LEU A 184 -1.25 0.04 -8.10
C LEU A 184 -2.52 -0.79 -8.07
N LYS A 185 -3.62 -0.10 -8.38
CA LYS A 185 -4.90 -0.69 -8.74
C LYS A 185 -5.52 0.22 -9.78
N LYS A 186 -6.12 -0.34 -10.82
CA LYS A 186 -6.83 0.46 -11.83
C LYS A 186 -7.82 1.41 -11.15
N ARG A 187 -7.73 2.72 -11.42
CA ARG A 187 -8.51 3.79 -10.76
C ARG A 187 -8.37 3.80 -9.23
N GLY A 188 -7.26 3.31 -8.70
CA GLY A 188 -6.98 3.21 -7.26
C GLY A 188 -6.52 4.52 -6.64
N GLY A 189 -6.00 5.44 -7.45
CA GLY A 189 -5.42 6.70 -6.99
C GLY A 189 -6.41 7.68 -6.38
N TYR A 190 -5.91 8.86 -6.05
CA TYR A 190 -6.71 9.92 -5.43
C TYR A 190 -7.91 10.26 -6.34
N LEU A 191 -9.11 10.15 -5.78
CA LEU A 191 -10.39 10.31 -6.49
C LEU A 191 -10.56 9.43 -7.74
N GLY A 192 -9.73 8.40 -7.92
CA GLY A 192 -9.77 7.48 -9.06
C GLY A 192 -9.22 8.07 -10.37
N VAL A 193 -8.45 9.16 -10.30
CA VAL A 193 -7.88 9.84 -11.47
C VAL A 193 -6.76 9.03 -12.13
N ASP A 194 -5.99 8.29 -11.33
CA ASP A 194 -4.94 7.40 -11.80
C ASP A 194 -4.94 6.07 -11.02
N ASP A 195 -3.92 5.24 -11.23
CA ASP A 195 -3.85 3.90 -10.67
C ASP A 195 -3.05 3.79 -9.35
N ARG A 196 -2.50 4.91 -8.83
CA ARG A 196 -1.57 4.91 -7.70
C ARG A 196 -2.29 4.80 -6.36
N LEU A 197 -2.58 3.56 -5.95
CA LEU A 197 -3.27 3.28 -4.69
C LEU A 197 -2.40 3.62 -3.47
N VAL A 198 -1.10 3.33 -3.53
CA VAL A 198 -0.08 3.73 -2.54
C VAL A 198 1.18 4.17 -3.28
N ASP A 199 1.72 5.32 -2.90
CA ASP A 199 2.95 5.89 -3.43
C ASP A 199 3.75 6.51 -2.27
N LEU A 200 4.48 5.67 -1.53
CA LEU A 200 5.25 6.07 -0.35
C LEU A 200 6.73 5.73 -0.52
N LYS A 201 7.60 6.68 -0.19
CA LYS A 201 9.05 6.49 -0.21
C LYS A 201 9.78 7.26 0.87
N VAL A 202 10.80 6.63 1.44
CA VAL A 202 11.77 7.21 2.34
C VAL A 202 13.11 7.23 1.63
N VAL A 203 13.55 8.44 1.24
CA VAL A 203 14.72 8.65 0.36
C VAL A 203 16.04 8.45 1.08
N ASP A 204 16.17 8.97 2.30
CA ASP A 204 17.36 8.90 3.14
C ASP A 204 16.94 8.97 4.62
N ASN A 205 17.16 7.88 5.36
CA ASN A 205 16.85 7.76 6.78
C ASN A 205 17.68 6.60 7.38
N SER A 206 18.11 6.74 8.64
CA SER A 206 18.81 5.64 9.33
C SER A 206 17.92 4.44 9.63
N GLU A 207 16.59 4.62 9.67
CA GLU A 207 15.57 3.62 9.96
C GLU A 207 14.43 3.69 8.91
N PRO A 208 14.72 3.43 7.62
CA PRO A 208 13.81 3.74 6.52
C PRO A 208 12.54 2.89 6.52
N VAL A 209 12.62 1.60 6.88
CA VAL A 209 11.42 0.73 6.94
C VAL A 209 10.51 1.16 8.10
N LYS A 210 11.08 1.55 9.24
CA LYS A 210 10.33 2.09 10.38
C LYS A 210 9.65 3.41 10.02
N GLU A 211 10.33 4.28 9.29
CA GLU A 211 9.75 5.55 8.83
C GLU A 211 8.65 5.31 7.80
N LEU A 212 8.86 4.39 6.85
CA LEU A 212 7.84 3.98 5.88
C LEU A 212 6.60 3.42 6.57
N ARG A 213 6.77 2.64 7.65
CA ARG A 213 5.68 2.19 8.52
C ARG A 213 4.93 3.35 9.16
N ARG A 214 5.64 4.33 9.70
CA ARG A 214 5.02 5.53 10.31
C ARG A 214 4.16 6.29 9.28
N GLU A 215 4.68 6.47 8.06
CA GLU A 215 3.96 7.11 6.96
C GLU A 215 2.74 6.30 6.52
N TYR A 216 2.90 4.98 6.33
CA TYR A 216 1.82 4.09 5.95
C TYR A 216 0.69 4.05 6.99
N GLU A 217 1.03 4.11 8.28
CA GLU A 217 0.02 4.12 9.34
C GLU A 217 -0.95 5.31 9.22
N LEU A 218 -0.47 6.46 8.76
CA LEU A 218 -1.31 7.63 8.47
C LEU A 218 -2.02 7.49 7.12
N TRP A 219 -1.28 7.06 6.09
CA TRP A 219 -1.78 6.94 4.72
C TRP A 219 -2.96 5.98 4.58
N GLN A 220 -2.88 4.81 5.24
CA GLN A 220 -3.88 3.75 5.08
C GLN A 220 -5.29 4.22 5.49
N TYR A 221 -5.40 5.12 6.46
CA TYR A 221 -6.70 5.61 6.91
C TYR A 221 -7.17 6.82 6.11
N ALA A 222 -6.25 7.73 5.76
CA ALA A 222 -6.58 8.94 5.04
C ALA A 222 -6.89 8.70 3.55
N PHE A 223 -6.24 7.71 2.92
CA PHE A 223 -6.30 7.52 1.47
C PHE A 223 -6.71 6.11 1.07
N LEU A 224 -6.14 5.06 1.67
CA LEU A 224 -6.42 3.69 1.25
C LEU A 224 -7.86 3.27 1.57
N ALA A 225 -8.35 3.53 2.79
CA ALA A 225 -9.71 3.17 3.15
C ALA A 225 -10.78 3.91 2.32
N PRO A 226 -10.69 5.24 2.08
CA PRO A 226 -11.59 5.91 1.14
C PRO A 226 -11.48 5.37 -0.30
N ALA A 227 -10.28 5.01 -0.77
CA ALA A 227 -10.12 4.39 -2.09
C ALA A 227 -10.85 3.05 -2.17
N TYR A 228 -10.76 2.19 -1.15
CA TYR A 228 -11.52 0.94 -1.10
C TYR A 228 -13.03 1.16 -1.10
N LEU A 229 -13.54 2.12 -0.33
CA LEU A 229 -14.97 2.43 -0.30
C LEU A 229 -15.47 2.97 -1.65
N ARG A 230 -14.65 3.74 -2.37
CA ARG A 230 -14.93 4.15 -3.75
C ARG A 230 -14.93 2.95 -4.69
N LEU A 231 -13.86 2.15 -4.69
CA LEU A 231 -13.72 0.98 -5.55
C LEU A 231 -14.83 -0.04 -5.31
N ALA A 232 -15.33 -0.19 -4.09
CA ALA A 232 -16.50 -1.03 -3.80
C ALA A 232 -17.77 -0.58 -4.54
N LYS A 233 -17.93 0.72 -4.81
CA LYS A 233 -19.06 1.28 -5.59
C LYS A 233 -18.85 1.09 -7.09
N GLU A 234 -17.60 1.09 -7.55
CA GLU A 234 -17.22 1.05 -8.98
C GLU A 234 -17.05 -0.39 -9.51
N GLU A 235 -16.47 -1.30 -8.72
CA GLU A 235 -16.14 -2.67 -9.10
C GLU A 235 -17.06 -3.69 -8.44
N LYS A 236 -18.25 -3.85 -9.02
CA LYS A 236 -19.31 -4.71 -8.45
C LYS A 236 -18.87 -6.15 -8.18
N GLU A 237 -18.01 -6.72 -9.00
CA GLU A 237 -17.50 -8.09 -8.86
C GLU A 237 -16.57 -8.28 -7.64
N LYS A 238 -15.91 -7.20 -7.19
CA LYS A 238 -14.96 -7.20 -6.07
C LYS A 238 -15.44 -6.35 -4.89
N LYS A 239 -16.73 -5.96 -4.92
CA LYS A 239 -17.34 -5.07 -3.94
C LYS A 239 -17.09 -5.55 -2.51
N ASP A 240 -17.38 -6.82 -2.25
CA ASP A 240 -17.32 -7.38 -0.90
C ASP A 240 -15.87 -7.40 -0.39
N ALA A 241 -14.91 -7.79 -1.23
CA ALA A 241 -13.49 -7.71 -0.90
C ALA A 241 -13.08 -6.29 -0.50
N PHE A 242 -13.44 -5.26 -1.28
CA PHE A 242 -13.11 -3.88 -0.94
C PHE A 242 -13.80 -3.37 0.33
N ILE A 243 -15.05 -3.74 0.56
CA ILE A 243 -15.78 -3.39 1.80
C ILE A 243 -15.11 -4.04 3.01
N GLU A 244 -14.72 -5.32 2.91
CA GLU A 244 -14.00 -6.02 3.97
C GLU A 244 -12.64 -5.38 4.26
N ARG A 245 -11.88 -5.01 3.22
CA ARG A 245 -10.60 -4.29 3.38
C ARG A 245 -10.80 -2.94 4.07
N ALA A 246 -11.79 -2.15 3.65
CA ALA A 246 -12.10 -0.87 4.27
C ALA A 246 -12.54 -1.03 5.74
N HIS A 247 -13.33 -2.07 6.04
CA HIS A 247 -13.80 -2.34 7.39
C HIS A 247 -12.65 -2.74 8.31
N LEU A 248 -11.73 -3.58 7.84
CA LEU A 248 -10.52 -3.92 8.60
C LEU A 248 -9.70 -2.67 8.94
N LEU A 249 -9.56 -1.72 8.00
CA LEU A 249 -8.88 -0.46 8.24
C LEU A 249 -9.61 0.41 9.28
N MET A 250 -10.94 0.45 9.26
CA MET A 250 -11.72 1.12 10.31
C MET A 250 -11.49 0.49 11.68
N GLN A 251 -11.53 -0.84 11.78
CA GLN A 251 -11.26 -1.55 13.03
C GLN A 251 -9.83 -1.30 13.54
N LYS A 252 -8.85 -1.27 12.63
CA LYS A 252 -7.45 -0.94 12.96
C LYS A 252 -7.34 0.51 13.46
N ALA A 253 -8.00 1.46 12.81
CA ALA A 253 -8.03 2.87 13.22
C ALA A 253 -8.60 3.04 14.64
N LEU A 254 -9.71 2.36 14.94
CA LEU A 254 -10.36 2.41 16.26
C LEU A 254 -9.48 1.86 17.39
N LYS A 255 -8.58 0.91 17.07
CA LYS A 255 -7.62 0.33 18.01
C LYS A 255 -6.30 1.09 18.07
N SER A 256 -6.05 1.99 17.12
CA SER A 256 -4.78 2.70 17.02
C SER A 256 -4.73 3.93 17.93
N LYS A 257 -3.53 4.51 18.06
CA LYS A 257 -3.31 5.76 18.79
C LYS A 257 -3.48 7.01 17.91
N ILE A 258 -4.00 6.86 16.69
CA ILE A 258 -4.18 8.00 15.80
C ILE A 258 -5.13 9.02 16.43
N ASN A 259 -4.73 10.28 16.35
CA ASN A 259 -5.46 11.41 16.92
C ASN A 259 -5.83 12.41 15.82
N LYS A 260 -6.63 11.94 14.86
CA LYS A 260 -7.06 12.70 13.69
C LYS A 260 -8.58 12.57 13.54
N PRO A 261 -9.38 13.58 13.95
CA PRO A 261 -10.84 13.50 13.85
C PRO A 261 -11.31 13.25 12.42
N GLU A 262 -10.62 13.81 11.42
CA GLU A 262 -10.98 13.72 10.00
C GLU A 262 -10.99 12.28 9.49
N VAL A 263 -10.06 11.45 9.98
CA VAL A 263 -9.97 10.02 9.64
C VAL A 263 -11.21 9.29 10.13
N PHE A 264 -11.56 9.45 11.41
CA PHE A 264 -12.70 8.77 11.99
C PHE A 264 -14.02 9.27 11.40
N ASN A 265 -14.12 10.58 11.16
CA ASN A 265 -15.28 11.20 10.55
C ASN A 265 -15.53 10.67 9.14
N SER A 266 -14.49 10.68 8.28
CA SER A 266 -14.60 10.21 6.90
C SER A 266 -15.02 8.75 6.81
N LEU A 267 -14.44 7.87 7.65
CA LEU A 267 -14.79 6.45 7.68
C LEU A 267 -16.24 6.26 8.16
N ALA A 268 -16.62 6.92 9.25
CA ALA A 268 -17.96 6.80 9.81
C ALA A 268 -19.03 7.27 8.82
N TRP A 269 -18.81 8.41 8.15
CA TRP A 269 -19.72 8.95 7.17
C TRP A 269 -19.99 7.95 6.03
N GLU A 270 -18.94 7.43 5.41
CA GLU A 270 -19.10 6.49 4.28
C GLU A 270 -19.78 5.19 4.69
N PHE A 271 -19.43 4.59 5.83
CA PHE A 271 -20.09 3.38 6.31
C PHE A 271 -21.54 3.62 6.74
N ALA A 272 -21.86 4.80 7.29
CA ALA A 272 -23.24 5.20 7.61
C ALA A 272 -24.09 5.29 6.33
N LEU A 273 -23.57 5.90 5.26
CA LEU A 273 -24.26 5.95 3.96
C LEU A 273 -24.49 4.56 3.36
N MET A 274 -23.55 3.64 3.55
CA MET A 274 -23.67 2.24 3.14
C MET A 274 -24.60 1.41 4.05
N LYS A 275 -24.94 1.92 5.24
CA LYS A 275 -25.70 1.21 6.29
C LYS A 275 -25.06 -0.13 6.69
N MET A 276 -23.74 -0.13 6.81
CA MET A 276 -22.93 -1.31 7.16
C MET A 276 -22.17 -1.09 8.46
N TYR A 277 -21.92 -2.18 9.20
CA TYR A 277 -21.16 -2.17 10.45
C TYR A 277 -21.61 -1.07 11.44
N PRO A 278 -22.90 -1.07 11.85
CA PRO A 278 -23.50 0.04 12.58
C PRO A 278 -22.80 0.34 13.92
N GLU A 279 -22.31 -0.68 14.62
CA GLU A 279 -21.62 -0.48 15.90
C GLU A 279 -20.27 0.22 15.73
N GLU A 280 -19.44 -0.26 14.81
CA GLU A 280 -18.13 0.33 14.50
C GLU A 280 -18.27 1.72 13.90
N THR A 281 -19.30 1.94 13.07
CA THR A 281 -19.61 3.25 12.49
C THR A 281 -19.94 4.27 13.57
N ILE A 282 -20.81 3.92 14.53
CA ILE A 282 -21.10 4.79 15.68
C ILE A 282 -19.85 5.02 16.53
N LYS A 283 -19.05 3.98 16.80
CA LYS A 283 -17.79 4.11 17.56
C LYS A 283 -16.82 5.07 16.87
N ALA A 284 -16.70 5.00 15.54
CA ALA A 284 -15.86 5.92 14.75
C ALA A 284 -16.40 7.35 14.81
N ALA A 285 -17.69 7.57 14.58
CA ALA A 285 -18.29 8.91 14.65
C ALA A 285 -18.10 9.54 16.05
N LEU A 286 -18.37 8.78 17.12
CA LEU A 286 -18.17 9.25 18.49
C LEU A 286 -16.69 9.48 18.82
N ARG A 287 -15.78 8.67 18.25
CA ARG A 287 -14.34 8.90 18.38
C ARG A 287 -13.93 10.21 17.72
N ALA A 288 -14.41 10.50 16.50
CA ALA A 288 -14.22 11.78 15.85
C ALA A 288 -14.73 12.94 16.71
N HIS A 289 -15.96 12.84 17.22
CA HIS A 289 -16.54 13.87 18.08
C HIS A 289 -15.75 14.07 19.37
N LYS A 290 -15.25 13.00 20.00
CA LYS A 290 -14.39 13.13 21.19
C LYS A 290 -13.12 13.93 20.91
N LEU A 291 -12.58 13.86 19.69
CA LEU A 291 -11.36 14.57 19.28
C LEU A 291 -11.65 16.02 18.84
N ALA A 292 -12.85 16.29 18.36
CA ALA A 292 -13.31 17.61 17.94
C ALA A 292 -14.78 17.83 18.39
N PRO A 293 -15.01 18.12 19.68
CA PRO A 293 -16.35 18.13 20.27
C PRO A 293 -17.23 19.28 19.78
N ASP A 294 -16.63 20.37 19.30
CA ASP A 294 -17.36 21.56 18.88
C ASP A 294 -17.54 21.65 17.35
N ASP A 295 -17.21 20.59 16.60
CA ASP A 295 -17.42 20.54 15.15
C ASP A 295 -18.84 20.04 14.81
N PRO A 296 -19.73 20.90 14.29
CA PRO A 296 -21.09 20.50 13.96
C PRO A 296 -21.20 19.54 12.78
N ASN A 297 -20.21 19.48 11.87
CA ASN A 297 -20.21 18.49 10.78
C ASN A 297 -19.96 17.07 11.32
N ILE A 298 -19.13 16.97 12.35
CA ILE A 298 -18.90 15.70 13.04
C ILE A 298 -20.15 15.31 13.84
N MET A 299 -20.86 16.26 14.43
CA MET A 299 -22.15 15.99 15.09
C MET A 299 -23.19 15.43 14.11
N ASP A 300 -23.30 15.99 12.90
CA ASP A 300 -24.16 15.42 11.82
C ASP A 300 -23.70 14.02 11.41
N THR A 301 -22.39 13.77 11.35
CA THR A 301 -21.87 12.40 11.09
C THR A 301 -22.26 11.43 12.20
N VAL A 302 -22.24 11.85 13.47
CA VAL A 302 -22.76 11.04 14.59
C VAL A 302 -24.26 10.79 14.43
N ALA A 303 -25.03 11.81 14.04
CA ALA A 303 -26.46 11.67 13.78
C ALA A 303 -26.75 10.67 12.65
N GLU A 304 -26.06 10.78 11.52
CA GLU A 304 -26.19 9.86 10.39
C GLU A 304 -25.82 8.43 10.79
N ALA A 305 -24.77 8.24 11.59
CA ALA A 305 -24.38 6.92 12.09
C ALA A 305 -25.47 6.27 12.95
N TYR A 306 -26.08 7.02 13.88
CA TYR A 306 -27.21 6.52 14.66
C TYR A 306 -28.44 6.23 13.79
N TYR A 307 -28.72 7.09 12.82
CA TYR A 307 -29.82 6.89 11.88
C TYR A 307 -29.64 5.61 11.05
N ALA A 308 -28.44 5.41 10.48
CA ALA A 308 -28.08 4.21 9.72
C ALA A 308 -28.18 2.92 10.56
N ALA A 309 -27.91 3.03 11.87
CA ALA A 309 -28.07 1.94 12.83
C ALA A 309 -29.51 1.70 13.32
N GLY A 310 -30.51 2.38 12.72
CA GLY A 310 -31.92 2.22 13.10
C GLY A 310 -32.28 2.90 14.43
N LYS A 311 -31.53 3.92 14.85
CA LYS A 311 -31.74 4.67 16.10
C LYS A 311 -32.09 6.14 15.81
N PRO A 312 -33.22 6.43 15.16
CA PRO A 312 -33.55 7.78 14.69
C PRO A 312 -33.74 8.80 15.83
N ASP A 313 -34.17 8.38 17.03
CA ASP A 313 -34.29 9.28 18.18
C ASP A 313 -32.93 9.85 18.62
N GLU A 314 -31.89 9.03 18.61
CA GLU A 314 -30.52 9.49 18.90
C GLU A 314 -29.99 10.38 17.78
N ALA A 315 -30.31 10.08 16.52
CA ALA A 315 -29.95 10.92 15.39
C ALA A 315 -30.54 12.34 15.52
N VAL A 316 -31.83 12.46 15.87
CA VAL A 316 -32.50 13.74 16.12
C VAL A 316 -31.76 14.54 17.21
N LYS A 317 -31.40 13.91 18.33
CA LYS A 317 -30.68 14.58 19.43
C LYS A 317 -29.34 15.15 18.99
N TRP A 318 -28.58 14.42 18.17
CA TRP A 318 -27.27 14.88 17.68
C TRP A 318 -27.41 16.00 16.65
N GLU A 319 -28.35 15.88 15.72
CA GLU A 319 -28.60 16.88 14.70
C GLU A 319 -29.10 18.21 15.30
N GLU A 320 -29.90 18.15 16.36
CA GLU A 320 -30.29 19.33 17.13
C GLU A 320 -29.10 20.02 17.81
N LYS A 321 -28.06 19.29 18.22
CA LYS A 321 -26.82 19.89 18.72
C LYS A 321 -26.04 20.59 17.61
N ALA A 322 -25.93 19.95 16.44
CA ALA A 322 -25.28 20.55 15.27
C ALA A 322 -25.96 21.88 14.87
N LEU A 323 -27.29 21.89 14.80
CA LEU A 323 -28.09 23.09 14.50
C LEU A 323 -28.01 24.18 15.57
N LYS A 324 -27.81 23.84 16.85
CA LYS A 324 -27.57 24.86 17.88
C LYS A 324 -26.29 25.65 17.61
N LEU A 325 -25.27 25.00 17.06
CA LEU A 325 -24.01 25.67 16.69
C LEU A 325 -24.10 26.38 15.33
N GLN A 326 -24.90 25.85 14.40
CA GLN A 326 -25.13 26.45 13.08
C GLN A 326 -26.63 26.54 12.74
N PRO A 327 -27.38 27.51 13.31
CA PRO A 327 -28.85 27.57 13.17
C PRO A 327 -29.33 27.77 11.73
N GLU A 328 -28.52 28.42 10.89
CA GLU A 328 -28.86 28.73 9.49
C GLU A 328 -28.38 27.66 8.49
N ASN A 329 -27.84 26.54 8.97
CA ASN A 329 -27.38 25.47 8.08
C ASN A 329 -28.58 24.69 7.49
N GLU A 330 -28.92 24.99 6.24
CA GLU A 330 -30.03 24.35 5.52
C GLU A 330 -29.85 22.84 5.32
N PHE A 331 -28.61 22.36 5.22
CA PHE A 331 -28.32 20.93 5.14
C PHE A 331 -28.72 20.22 6.44
N PHE A 332 -28.32 20.77 7.59
CA PHE A 332 -28.70 20.20 8.89
C PHE A 332 -30.22 20.29 9.15
N LYS A 333 -30.88 21.39 8.75
CA LYS A 333 -32.35 21.49 8.81
C LYS A 333 -33.03 20.35 8.02
N LYS A 334 -32.49 20.01 6.84
CA LYS A 334 -32.99 18.91 6.00
C LYS A 334 -32.72 17.54 6.64
N GLN A 335 -31.53 17.33 7.19
CA GLN A 335 -31.16 16.10 7.90
C GLN A 335 -32.05 15.89 9.13
N LEU A 336 -32.27 16.92 9.94
CA LEU A 336 -33.15 16.85 11.10
C LEU A 336 -34.58 16.45 10.71
N LYS A 337 -35.12 17.01 9.61
CA LYS A 337 -36.44 16.62 9.08
C LYS A 337 -36.46 15.14 8.68
N LYS A 338 -35.41 14.64 8.02
CA LYS A 338 -35.25 13.22 7.65
C LYS A 338 -35.29 12.32 8.89
N PHE A 339 -34.52 12.67 9.92
CA PHE A 339 -34.44 11.87 11.15
C PHE A 339 -35.74 11.89 11.96
N ARG A 340 -36.39 13.06 12.11
CA ARG A 340 -37.69 13.19 12.81
C ARG A 340 -38.78 12.39 12.13
N LYS A 341 -38.81 12.36 10.81
CA LYS A 341 -39.76 11.54 10.05
C LYS A 341 -39.61 10.07 10.44
N ALA A 342 -38.38 9.54 10.35
CA ALA A 342 -38.10 8.15 10.71
C ALA A 342 -38.38 7.82 12.20
N ALA A 343 -38.12 8.74 13.13
CA ALA A 343 -38.44 8.57 14.55
C ALA A 343 -39.96 8.46 14.80
N SER A 344 -40.77 9.17 14.01
CA SER A 344 -42.23 9.19 14.16
C SER A 344 -42.95 7.97 13.57
N GLY A 345 -42.23 7.06 12.90
CA GLY A 345 -42.81 5.89 12.23
C GLY A 345 -43.72 6.22 11.02
N LYS A 346 -43.68 7.47 10.54
CA LYS A 346 -44.40 7.99 9.36
C LYS A 346 -43.41 8.27 8.22
#